data_AF-A0A5N1K4F2-F1
#
_entry.id   AF-A0A5N1K4F2-F1
#
_cell.length_a   1.000
_cell.length_b   1.000
_cell.length_c   1.000
_cell.angle_alpha   90.00
_cell.angle_beta   90.00
_cell.angle_gamma   90.00
#
_symmetry.space_group_name_H-M   'P 1'
#
loop_
_entity.id
_entity.type
_entity.pdbx_description
1 polymer ?
#
loop_
_entity_poly.entity_id
_entity_poly.type
_entity_poly.pdbx_seq_one_letter_code
_entity_poly.pdbx_strand_id
1 'polypeptide(L)' 'MQILNAKYVGNSASITVQFSGKQVVVEYGPVAPPLDGRMHSPSIDNKDLATKEILAQTNQLETEIRAAVADYLASKKG' A
#
# COMPACT_ATOMS: atom_id res chain seq x y z
N MET A 1 -3.89 11.42 6.03
CA MET A 1 -3.76 9.93 6.02
C MET A 1 -2.29 9.52 6.11
N GLN A 2 -1.97 8.33 6.62
CA GLN A 2 -0.60 7.76 6.61
C GLN A 2 -0.62 6.24 6.35
N ILE A 3 0.43 5.70 5.71
CA ILE A 3 0.65 4.25 5.61
C ILE A 3 1.60 3.84 6.72
N LEU A 4 1.16 2.93 7.58
CA LEU A 4 1.96 2.43 8.70
C LEU A 4 2.79 1.22 8.31
N ASN A 5 2.23 0.33 7.49
CA ASN A 5 2.89 -0.89 7.06
C ASN A 5 2.38 -1.34 5.70
N ALA A 6 3.24 -1.94 4.89
CA ALA A 6 2.89 -2.57 3.63
C ALA A 6 3.76 -3.81 3.46
N LYS A 7 3.13 -4.99 3.41
CA LYS A 7 3.84 -6.28 3.33
C LYS A 7 3.07 -7.26 2.45
N TYR A 8 3.78 -8.24 1.93
CA TYR A 8 3.15 -9.42 1.34
C TYR A 8 2.86 -10.47 2.40
N VAL A 9 1.73 -11.14 2.25
CA VAL A 9 1.29 -12.29 3.02
C VAL A 9 0.98 -13.39 2.02
N GLY A 10 1.96 -14.27 1.77
CA GLY A 10 1.91 -15.22 0.66
C GLY A 10 1.87 -14.49 -0.70
N ASN A 11 0.83 -14.75 -1.50
CA ASN A 11 0.61 -14.11 -2.80
C ASN A 11 -0.32 -12.89 -2.72
N SER A 12 -0.66 -12.43 -1.52
CA SER A 12 -1.52 -11.27 -1.30
C SER A 12 -0.73 -10.13 -0.67
N ALA A 13 -1.14 -8.90 -0.93
CA ALA A 13 -0.65 -7.70 -0.31
C ALA A 13 -1.54 -7.30 0.88
N SER A 14 -0.92 -6.77 1.93
CA SER A 14 -1.58 -6.22 3.10
C SER A 14 -0.97 -4.86 3.41
N ILE A 15 -1.78 -3.81 3.38
CA ILE A 15 -1.39 -2.42 3.64
C ILE A 15 -2.19 -1.90 4.84
N THR A 16 -1.49 -1.56 5.91
CA THR A 16 -2.08 -0.89 7.06
C THR A 16 -2.01 0.62 6.87
N VAL A 17 -3.16 1.26 6.81
CA VAL A 17 -3.30 2.72 6.70
C VAL A 17 -3.98 3.29 7.94
N GLN A 18 -3.64 4.53 8.28
CA GLN A 18 -4.28 5.26 9.36
C GLN A 18 -4.79 6.62 8.89
N PHE A 19 -6.06 6.89 9.18
CA PHE A 19 -6.72 8.17 8.89
C PHE A 19 -7.81 8.42 9.93
N SER A 20 -8.01 9.68 10.32
CA SER A 20 -9.00 10.08 11.33
C SER A 20 -8.94 9.26 12.64
N GLY A 21 -7.74 8.90 13.08
CA GLY A 21 -7.50 8.08 14.28
C GLY A 21 -7.83 6.59 14.14
N LYS A 22 -8.34 6.14 12.99
CA LYS A 22 -8.67 4.73 12.71
C LYS A 22 -7.57 4.07 11.90
N GLN A 23 -7.25 2.83 12.25
CA GLN A 23 -6.37 1.97 11.46
C GLN A 23 -7.23 1.03 10.62
N VAL A 24 -6.94 0.93 9.33
CA VAL A 24 -7.61 0.05 8.38
C VAL A 24 -6.55 -0.80 7.70
N VAL A 25 -6.81 -2.10 7.60
CA VAL A 25 -5.97 -3.04 6.86
C VAL A 25 -6.62 -3.27 5.50
N VAL A 26 -5.91 -2.88 4.46
CA VAL A 26 -6.29 -3.05 3.05
C VAL A 26 -5.58 -4.29 2.55
N GLU A 27 -6.33 -5.37 2.35
CA GLU A 27 -5.80 -6.64 1.83
C GLU A 27 -6.29 -6.85 0.41
N TYR A 28 -5.38 -7.26 -0.48
CA TYR A 28 -5.70 -7.50 -1.89
C TYR A 28 -4.75 -8.51 -2.53
N GLY A 29 -5.24 -9.23 -3.53
CA GLY A 29 -4.49 -10.26 -4.24
C GLY A 29 -5.40 -11.12 -5.12
N PRO A 30 -4.85 -12.07 -5.90
CA PRO A 30 -3.44 -12.43 -5.97
C PRO A 30 -2.58 -11.40 -6.72
N VAL A 31 -1.42 -11.06 -6.17
CA VAL A 31 -0.44 -10.17 -6.80
C VAL A 31 0.62 -11.03 -7.49
N ALA A 32 0.85 -10.80 -8.78
CA ALA A 32 1.92 -11.46 -9.50
C ALA A 32 3.28 -11.02 -8.93
N PRO A 33 4.23 -11.95 -8.73
CA PRO A 33 5.57 -11.57 -8.27
C PRO A 33 6.25 -10.65 -9.30
N PRO A 34 7.05 -9.68 -8.85
CA PRO A 34 7.79 -8.79 -9.75
C PRO A 34 8.79 -9.59 -10.60
N LEU A 35 9.16 -9.04 -11.77
CA LEU A 35 10.03 -9.70 -12.76
C LEU A 35 11.41 -10.09 -12.21
N ASP A 36 11.92 -9.36 -11.21
CA ASP A 36 13.18 -9.67 -10.51
C ASP A 36 13.06 -10.84 -9.51
N GLY A 37 11.84 -11.38 -9.31
CA GLY A 37 11.54 -12.49 -8.41
C GLY A 37 11.54 -12.12 -6.92
N ARG A 38 11.84 -10.87 -6.57
CA ARG A 38 11.91 -10.39 -5.17
C ARG A 38 10.71 -9.51 -4.83
N MET A 39 9.81 -10.01 -3.99
CA MET A 39 8.71 -9.22 -3.43
C MET A 39 9.26 -8.26 -2.37
N HIS A 40 9.31 -6.95 -2.68
CA HIS A 40 9.81 -5.94 -1.74
C HIS A 40 8.70 -5.47 -0.80
N SER A 41 7.73 -4.75 -1.34
CA SER A 41 6.54 -4.28 -0.64
C SER A 41 5.47 -3.94 -1.67
N PRO A 42 4.18 -4.13 -1.36
CA PRO A 42 3.11 -3.88 -2.31
C PRO A 42 3.13 -2.46 -2.87
N SER A 43 3.44 -1.48 -2.02
CA SER A 43 3.55 -0.07 -2.40
C SER A 43 4.76 0.25 -3.28
N ILE A 44 5.80 -0.61 -3.27
CA ILE A 44 7.02 -0.49 -4.09
C ILE A 44 6.82 -1.20 -5.43
N ASP A 45 6.38 -2.46 -5.40
CA ASP A 45 6.31 -3.30 -6.59
C ASP A 45 5.12 -2.93 -7.49
N ASN A 46 4.00 -2.45 -6.91
CA ASN A 46 2.82 -2.03 -7.69
C ASN A 46 2.07 -0.87 -7.02
N LYS A 47 2.67 0.32 -7.13
CA LYS A 47 2.17 1.57 -6.52
C LYS A 47 0.74 1.92 -6.97
N ASP A 48 0.44 1.74 -8.26
CA ASP A 48 -0.88 2.03 -8.83
C ASP A 48 -1.96 1.10 -8.26
N LEU A 49 -1.68 -0.20 -8.18
CA LEU A 49 -2.60 -1.17 -7.58
C LEU A 49 -2.81 -0.88 -6.09
N ALA A 50 -1.73 -0.64 -5.34
CA ALA A 50 -1.82 -0.25 -3.93
C ALA A 50 -2.72 0.97 -3.72
N THR A 51 -2.55 2.00 -4.56
CA THR A 51 -3.36 3.24 -4.48
C THR A 51 -4.84 2.96 -4.77
N LYS A 52 -5.13 2.15 -5.81
CA LYS A 52 -6.51 1.78 -6.18
C LYS A 52 -7.21 0.98 -5.09
N GLU A 53 -6.52 0.02 -4.49
CA GLU A 53 -7.10 -0.84 -3.46
C GLU A 53 -7.37 -0.06 -2.17
N ILE A 54 -6.45 0.83 -1.79
CA ILE A 54 -6.68 1.75 -0.67
C ILE A 54 -7.87 2.65 -0.98
N LEU A 55 -7.97 3.22 -2.19
CA LEU A 55 -9.09 4.08 -2.59
C LEU A 55 -10.43 3.34 -2.48
N ALA A 56 -10.50 2.12 -3.02
CA ALA A 56 -11.69 1.29 -3.01
C ALA A 56 -12.16 0.91 -1.61
N GLN A 57 -11.23 0.70 -0.66
CA GLN A 57 -11.55 0.20 0.68
C GLN A 57 -11.67 1.29 1.75
N THR A 58 -11.13 2.49 1.51
CA THR A 58 -11.06 3.55 2.54
C THR A 58 -11.91 4.79 2.24
N ASN A 59 -12.47 4.91 1.03
CA ASN A 59 -13.21 6.09 0.57
C ASN A 59 -12.46 7.42 0.83
N GLN A 60 -11.13 7.39 0.93
CA GLN A 60 -10.29 8.59 1.10
C GLN A 60 -10.05 9.26 -0.25
N LEU A 61 -9.65 10.53 -0.24
CA LEU A 61 -9.32 11.25 -1.47
C LEU A 61 -8.08 10.64 -2.12
N GLU A 62 -8.13 10.43 -3.45
CA GLU A 62 -7.00 9.87 -4.20
C GLU A 62 -5.71 10.67 -4.00
N THR A 63 -5.80 12.00 -3.93
CA THR A 63 -4.66 12.89 -3.65
C THR A 63 -4.00 12.60 -2.29
N GLU A 64 -4.79 12.35 -1.24
CA GLU A 64 -4.27 12.00 0.08
C GLU A 64 -3.62 10.63 0.09
N ILE A 65 -4.20 9.67 -0.61
CA ILE A 65 -3.64 8.32 -0.73
C ILE A 65 -2.31 8.39 -1.48
N ARG A 66 -2.25 9.07 -2.63
CA ARG A 66 -1.02 9.24 -3.41
C ARG A 66 0.09 9.91 -2.60
N ALA A 67 -0.26 10.92 -1.81
CA ALA A 67 0.68 11.58 -0.90
C ALA A 67 1.19 10.63 0.19
N ALA A 68 0.30 9.88 0.84
CA ALA A 68 0.67 8.90 1.87
C ALA A 68 1.54 7.75 1.32
N VAL A 69 1.26 7.27 0.10
CA VAL A 69 2.10 6.28 -0.58
C VAL A 69 3.48 6.86 -0.90
N ALA A 70 3.55 8.10 -1.39
CA ALA A 70 4.83 8.75 -1.69
C ALA A 70 5.68 8.97 -0.43
N ASP A 71 5.06 9.42 0.66
CA ASP A 71 5.70 9.61 1.97
C ASP A 71 6.25 8.29 2.53
N TYR A 72 5.44 7.22 2.51
CA TYR A 72 5.86 5.88 2.91
C TYR A 72 7.03 5.34 2.08
N LEU A 73 7.01 5.56 0.77
CA LEU A 73 8.12 5.16 -0.10
C LEU A 73 9.40 5.94 0.21
N ALA A 74 9.29 7.23 0.52
CA ALA A 74 10.42 8.04 0.95
C ALA A 74 10.99 7.54 2.28
N SER A 75 10.14 7.16 3.24
CA SER A 75 10.56 6.64 4.55
C SER A 75 11.22 5.25 4.48
N LYS A 76 11.06 4.51 3.38
CA LYS A 76 11.70 3.20 3.15
C LYS A 76 13.02 3.29 2.40
N LYS A 77 13.38 4.47 1.88
CA LYS A 77 14.65 4.73 1.17
C LYS A 77 15.76 5.26 2.08
N GLY A 78 15.46 5.60 3.34
CA GLY A 78 16.45 5.94 4.37
C GLY A 78 16.88 4.71 5.13
#